data_AF-A0A1G7TJ28-F1
#
_entry.id   AF-A0A1G7TJ28-F1
#
_cell.length_a   1.000
_cell.length_b   1.000
_cell.length_c   1.000
_cell.angle_alpha   90.00
_cell.angle_beta   90.00
_cell.angle_gamma   90.00
#
_symmetry.space_group_name_H-M   'P 1'
#
loop_
_entity.id
_entity.type
_entity.pdbx_description
1 polymer ?
#
loop_
_entity_poly.entity_id
_entity_poly.type
_entity_poly.pdbx_seq_one_letter_code
_entity_poly.pdbx_strand_id
1 'polypeptide(L)'
;MTHADIPIRWARAEEAGAIARLFLISSDGLAAYIWGQMEMPGLSLEEVGAARYARRNTPFSFENCLVAANADGVLGMAHAFAMPPRESGEVETDPVLRPYSELEDAGSLYVSGLAVFEPHRGRGIGRARACPRARSTWRAA
;
A
#
# COMPACT_ATOMS: atom_id res chain seq x y z
N MET A 1 10.69 25.88 12.09
CA MET A 1 9.83 25.73 10.90
C MET A 1 8.62 24.94 11.33
N THR A 2 7.46 25.60 11.35
CA THR A 2 6.17 25.03 11.77
C THR A 2 5.82 23.84 10.90
N HIS A 3 5.37 22.73 11.50
CA HIS A 3 4.75 21.62 10.78
C HIS A 3 3.60 22.20 9.95
N ALA A 4 3.82 22.41 8.65
CA ALA A 4 2.70 22.58 7.75
C ALA A 4 1.91 21.28 7.86
N ASP A 5 0.66 21.37 8.31
CA ASP A 5 -0.27 20.24 8.37
C ASP A 5 -0.53 19.77 6.94
N ILE A 6 0.36 18.90 6.44
CA ILE A 6 0.20 18.26 5.14
C ILE A 6 -1.06 17.41 5.23
N PRO A 7 -2.09 17.67 4.41
CA PRO A 7 -3.36 16.99 4.58
C PRO A 7 -3.19 15.50 4.24
N ILE A 8 -3.63 14.67 5.18
CA ILE A 8 -3.74 13.22 5.02
C ILE A 8 -5.17 12.90 4.64
N ARG A 9 -5.34 12.13 3.57
CA ARG A 9 -6.65 11.72 3.07
C ARG A 9 -6.57 10.36 2.41
N TRP A 10 -7.73 9.78 2.12
CA TRP A 10 -7.80 8.62 1.25
C TRP A 10 -7.29 8.95 -0.15
N ALA A 11 -6.62 7.98 -0.76
CA ALA A 11 -6.17 8.07 -2.12
C ALA A 11 -7.33 8.03 -3.12
N ARG A 12 -7.08 8.55 -4.32
CA ARG A 12 -7.96 8.48 -5.47
C ARG A 12 -7.41 7.51 -6.51
N ALA A 13 -8.28 7.03 -7.40
CA ALA A 13 -7.89 6.04 -8.42
C ALA A 13 -6.78 6.58 -9.35
N GLU A 14 -6.82 7.88 -9.64
CA GLU A 14 -5.84 8.57 -10.50
C GLU A 14 -4.44 8.62 -9.87
N GLU A 15 -4.33 8.34 -8.57
CA GLU A 15 -3.08 8.36 -7.81
C GLU A 15 -2.38 6.98 -7.80
N ALA A 16 -2.93 5.98 -8.49
CA ALA A 16 -2.39 4.62 -8.54
C ALA A 16 -0.93 4.57 -9.01
N GLY A 17 -0.52 5.43 -9.95
CA GLY A 17 0.89 5.53 -10.37
C GLY A 17 1.82 6.07 -9.28
N ALA A 18 1.36 7.01 -8.46
CA ALA A 18 2.14 7.50 -7.32
C ALA A 18 2.25 6.42 -6.22
N ILE A 19 1.14 5.71 -5.97
CA ILE A 19 1.08 4.57 -5.04
C ILE A 19 2.07 3.47 -5.45
N ALA A 20 2.09 3.11 -6.74
CA ALA A 20 3.00 2.09 -7.27
C ALA A 20 4.48 2.46 -7.01
N ARG A 21 4.87 3.70 -7.32
CA ARG A 21 6.25 4.17 -7.06
C ARG A 21 6.60 4.16 -5.58
N LEU A 22 5.67 4.54 -4.71
CA LEU A 22 5.88 4.49 -3.25
C LEU A 22 5.99 3.04 -2.73
N PHE A 23 5.29 2.10 -3.34
CA PHE A 23 5.44 0.67 -3.02
C PHE A 23 6.77 0.09 -3.46
N LEU A 24 7.28 0.49 -4.63
CA LEU A 24 8.64 0.12 -5.05
C LEU A 24 9.68 0.62 -4.04
N ILE A 25 9.46 1.80 -3.44
CA ILE A 25 10.32 2.35 -2.38
C ILE A 25 10.20 1.56 -1.07
N SER A 26 8.98 1.20 -0.62
CA SER A 26 8.79 0.58 0.71
C SER A 26 9.01 -0.92 0.76
N SER A 27 9.01 -1.60 -0.39
CA SER A 27 8.96 -3.08 -0.45
C SER A 27 10.32 -3.75 -0.54
N ASP A 28 11.41 -3.00 -0.66
CA ASP A 28 12.78 -3.51 -0.79
C ASP A 28 12.93 -4.64 -1.84
N GLY A 29 12.26 -4.46 -2.99
CA GLY A 29 12.27 -5.41 -4.10
C GLY A 29 11.13 -6.44 -4.10
N LEU A 30 10.38 -6.61 -3.01
CA LEU A 30 9.24 -7.54 -2.96
C LEU A 30 8.14 -7.17 -3.94
N ALA A 31 7.81 -5.87 -4.08
CA ALA A 31 6.82 -5.45 -5.06
C ALA A 31 7.31 -5.71 -6.49
N ALA A 32 8.59 -5.48 -6.76
CA ALA A 32 9.19 -5.76 -8.06
C ALA A 32 9.14 -7.24 -8.41
N TYR A 33 9.43 -8.11 -7.43
CA TYR A 33 9.31 -9.55 -7.58
C TYR A 33 7.89 -9.96 -7.95
N ILE A 34 6.88 -9.56 -7.15
CA ILE A 34 5.49 -9.94 -7.40
C ILE A 34 4.98 -9.40 -8.73
N TRP A 35 5.32 -8.15 -9.08
CA TRP A 35 4.83 -7.54 -10.33
C TRP A 35 5.53 -8.11 -11.56
N GLY A 36 6.78 -8.54 -11.45
CA GLY A 36 7.50 -9.23 -12.52
C GLY A 36 6.94 -10.61 -12.85
N GLN A 37 6.18 -11.21 -11.92
CA GLN A 37 5.45 -12.46 -12.14
C GLN A 37 4.09 -12.24 -12.81
N MET A 38 3.61 -10.99 -12.94
CA MET A 38 2.32 -10.69 -13.56
C MET A 38 2.47 -10.66 -15.09
N GLU A 39 1.70 -11.48 -15.81
CA GLU A 39 1.73 -11.57 -17.26
C GLU A 39 1.11 -10.32 -17.94
N MET A 40 1.85 -9.22 -17.97
CA MET A 40 1.43 -7.95 -18.57
C MET A 40 2.47 -7.47 -19.60
N PRO A 41 2.50 -8.08 -20.80
CA PRO A 41 3.52 -7.78 -21.80
C PRO A 41 3.41 -6.32 -22.29
N GLY A 42 4.56 -5.69 -22.47
CA GLY A 42 4.66 -4.31 -22.99
C GLY A 42 4.50 -3.21 -21.93
N LEU A 43 4.18 -3.56 -20.69
CA LEU A 43 4.15 -2.60 -19.58
C LEU A 43 5.47 -2.62 -18.80
N SER A 44 5.92 -1.43 -18.39
CA SER A 44 6.94 -1.29 -17.37
C SER A 44 6.44 -1.77 -16.00
N LEU A 45 7.35 -2.06 -15.10
CA LEU A 45 7.04 -2.50 -13.74
C LEU A 45 6.15 -1.49 -12.98
N GLU A 46 6.41 -0.19 -13.19
CA GLU A 46 5.59 0.88 -12.61
C GLU A 46 4.16 0.88 -13.17
N GLU A 47 3.98 0.63 -14.47
CA GLU A 47 2.67 0.54 -15.11
C GLU A 47 1.89 -0.70 -14.64
N VAL A 48 2.56 -1.84 -14.44
CA VAL A 48 1.97 -3.02 -13.82
C VAL A 48 1.49 -2.71 -12.40
N GLY A 49 2.33 -2.06 -11.60
CA GLY A 49 1.97 -1.60 -10.25
C GLY A 49 0.78 -0.64 -10.26
N ALA A 50 0.77 0.33 -11.18
CA ALA A 50 -0.32 1.29 -11.32
C ALA A 50 -1.64 0.59 -11.70
N ALA A 51 -1.60 -0.33 -12.65
CA ALA A 51 -2.76 -1.15 -13.02
C ALA A 51 -3.27 -1.98 -11.84
N ARG A 52 -2.35 -2.57 -11.06
CA ARG A 52 -2.67 -3.34 -9.85
C ARG A 52 -3.40 -2.51 -8.81
N TYR A 53 -2.91 -1.30 -8.50
CA TYR A 53 -3.52 -0.42 -7.49
C TYR A 53 -4.74 0.33 -7.96
N ALA A 54 -4.97 0.47 -9.27
CA ALA A 54 -6.18 1.07 -9.83
C ALA A 54 -7.44 0.19 -9.65
N ARG A 55 -7.25 -1.10 -9.33
CA ARG A 55 -8.35 -2.05 -9.04
C ARG A 55 -9.12 -1.63 -7.79
N ARG A 56 -10.34 -2.14 -7.66
CA ARG A 56 -11.26 -1.90 -6.54
C ARG A 56 -11.64 -3.21 -5.87
N ASN A 57 -12.08 -3.15 -4.62
CA ASN A 57 -12.53 -4.31 -3.83
C ASN A 57 -11.46 -5.40 -3.69
N THR A 58 -10.19 -5.01 -3.61
CA THR A 58 -9.06 -5.94 -3.34
C THR A 58 -8.17 -5.35 -2.24
N PRO A 59 -7.47 -6.19 -1.46
CA PRO A 59 -6.51 -5.73 -0.45
C PRO A 59 -5.48 -4.75 -1.02
N PHE A 60 -4.93 -5.05 -2.20
CA PHE A 60 -3.97 -4.19 -2.89
C PHE A 60 -4.68 -3.27 -3.88
N SER A 61 -5.27 -2.20 -3.36
CA SER A 61 -5.99 -1.17 -4.11
C SER A 61 -5.74 0.22 -3.52
N PHE A 62 -5.97 1.26 -4.32
CA PHE A 62 -5.94 2.64 -3.83
C PHE A 62 -6.94 2.89 -2.69
N GLU A 63 -7.99 2.07 -2.57
CA GLU A 63 -9.02 2.19 -1.53
C GLU A 63 -8.46 1.93 -0.12
N ASN A 64 -7.30 1.26 -0.02
CA ASN A 64 -6.61 0.97 1.23
C ASN A 64 -5.40 1.89 1.47
N CYS A 65 -5.24 2.95 0.68
CA CYS A 65 -4.18 3.94 0.83
C CYS A 65 -4.65 5.23 1.52
N LEU A 66 -3.96 5.62 2.58
CA LEU A 66 -3.89 7.02 3.01
C LEU A 66 -2.69 7.69 2.33
N VAL A 67 -2.88 8.87 1.78
CA VAL A 67 -1.84 9.68 1.16
C VAL A 67 -1.69 11.02 1.87
N ALA A 68 -0.44 11.42 2.06
CA ALA A 68 -0.08 12.80 2.38
C ALA A 68 0.11 13.54 1.05
N ALA A 69 -0.71 14.56 0.78
CA ALA A 69 -0.71 15.22 -0.52
C ALA A 69 -0.84 16.75 -0.39
N ASN A 70 -0.31 17.49 -1.35
CA ASN A 70 -0.48 18.94 -1.46
C ASN A 70 -0.88 19.31 -2.91
N ALA A 71 -0.74 20.59 -3.29
CA ALA A 71 -1.02 21.04 -4.66
C ALA A 71 -0.10 20.39 -5.72
N ASP A 72 1.09 19.93 -5.32
CA ASP A 72 2.08 19.29 -6.21
C ASP A 72 1.82 17.78 -6.38
N GLY A 73 0.89 17.22 -5.60
CA GLY A 73 0.48 15.82 -5.68
C GLY A 73 0.79 15.03 -4.40
N VAL A 74 0.96 13.71 -4.57
CA VAL A 74 1.23 12.77 -3.47
C VAL A 74 2.69 12.88 -3.05
N LEU A 75 2.91 13.09 -1.75
CA LEU A 75 4.23 13.22 -1.13
C LEU A 75 4.66 11.92 -0.43
N GLY A 76 3.68 11.15 0.05
CA GLY A 76 3.88 9.88 0.73
C GLY A 76 2.57 9.15 0.96
N MET A 77 2.66 7.89 1.41
CA MET A 77 1.55 6.97 1.52
C MET A 77 1.74 6.01 2.69
N ALA A 78 0.62 5.64 3.32
CA ALA A 78 0.47 4.42 4.11
C ALA A 78 -0.59 3.53 3.45
N HIS A 79 -0.28 2.27 3.19
CA HIS A 79 -1.23 1.26 2.73
C HIS A 79 -1.44 0.23 3.83
N ALA A 80 -2.70 0.03 4.21
CA ALA A 80 -3.05 -1.00 5.17
C ALA A 80 -4.48 -1.52 4.95
N PHE A 81 -4.68 -2.80 5.24
CA PHE A 81 -5.98 -3.46 5.18
C PHE A 81 -6.12 -4.47 6.32
N ALA A 82 -7.35 -4.83 6.68
CA ALA A 82 -7.59 -5.85 7.68
C ALA A 82 -7.25 -7.24 7.11
N MET A 83 -6.48 -8.03 7.85
CA MET A 83 -6.22 -9.41 7.44
C MET A 83 -7.49 -10.24 7.56
N PRO A 84 -7.95 -10.87 6.46
CA PRO A 84 -9.07 -11.80 6.54
C PRO A 84 -8.71 -12.99 7.45
N PRO A 85 -9.71 -13.71 7.96
CA PRO A 85 -9.49 -15.02 8.56
C PRO A 85 -8.75 -15.92 7.58
N ARG A 86 -7.76 -16.67 8.08
CA ARG A 86 -7.05 -17.64 7.25
C ARG A 86 -7.99 -18.79 6.89
N GLU A 87 -8.19 -19.02 5.60
CA GLU A 87 -8.97 -20.18 5.15
C GLU A 87 -8.17 -21.46 5.40
N SER A 88 -8.86 -22.52 5.82
CA SER A 88 -8.20 -23.80 6.09
C SER A 88 -7.64 -24.37 4.78
N GLY A 89 -6.32 -24.54 4.71
CA GLY A 89 -5.63 -25.13 3.56
C GLY A 89 -4.93 -24.13 2.63
N GLU A 90 -5.05 -22.82 2.87
CA GLU A 90 -4.30 -21.82 2.11
C GLU A 90 -2.83 -21.81 2.56
N VAL A 91 -1.97 -22.32 1.67
CA VAL A 91 -0.52 -22.40 1.87
C VAL A 91 0.16 -21.65 0.75
N GLU A 92 0.88 -20.58 1.11
CA GLU A 92 1.75 -19.88 0.18
C GLU A 92 2.92 -20.80 -0.23
N THR A 93 2.95 -21.14 -1.51
CA THR A 93 3.92 -22.09 -2.06
C THR A 93 5.20 -21.41 -2.52
N ASP A 94 5.12 -20.13 -2.89
CA ASP A 94 6.25 -19.34 -3.35
C ASP A 94 7.29 -19.21 -2.21
N PRO A 95 8.55 -19.63 -2.41
CA PRO A 95 9.56 -19.62 -1.36
C PRO A 95 9.94 -18.20 -0.89
N VAL A 96 9.73 -17.18 -1.72
CA VAL A 96 9.95 -15.77 -1.38
C VAL A 96 8.78 -15.24 -0.56
N LEU A 97 7.54 -15.62 -0.89
CA LEU A 97 6.34 -15.10 -0.22
C LEU A 97 5.94 -15.89 1.04
N ARG A 98 6.30 -17.17 1.13
CA ARG A 98 5.94 -18.04 2.26
C ARG A 98 6.32 -17.45 3.62
N PRO A 99 7.55 -16.93 3.84
CA PRO A 99 7.91 -16.33 5.12
C PRO A 99 7.02 -15.12 5.49
N TYR A 100 6.53 -14.37 4.50
CA TYR A 100 5.62 -13.25 4.75
C TYR A 100 4.24 -13.76 5.18
N SER A 101 3.70 -14.78 4.49
CA SER A 101 2.41 -15.40 4.84
C SER A 101 2.41 -16.09 6.20
N GLU A 102 3.57 -16.56 6.68
CA GLU A 102 3.73 -17.12 8.03
C GLU A 102 3.69 -16.05 9.13
N LEU A 103 4.03 -14.80 8.80
CA LEU A 103 4.00 -13.66 9.73
C LEU A 103 2.66 -12.92 9.75
N GLU A 104 1.76 -13.26 8.83
CA GLU A 104 0.42 -12.68 8.74
C GLU A 104 -0.47 -13.13 9.90
N ASP A 105 -0.99 -12.17 10.66
CA ASP A 105 -1.88 -12.41 11.79
C ASP A 105 -3.34 -12.09 11.42
N ALA A 106 -4.20 -13.10 11.46
CA ALA A 106 -5.60 -12.98 11.08
C ALA A 106 -6.37 -12.02 12.02
N GLY A 107 -7.18 -11.13 11.46
CA GLY A 107 -7.90 -10.11 12.23
C GLY A 107 -7.06 -8.90 12.65
N SER A 108 -5.75 -8.90 12.37
CA SER A 108 -4.90 -7.72 12.54
C SER A 108 -5.10 -6.69 11.43
N LEU A 109 -4.53 -5.49 11.62
CA LEU A 109 -4.38 -4.50 10.55
C LEU A 109 -3.00 -4.66 9.92
N TYR A 110 -2.94 -5.18 8.70
CA TYR A 110 -1.69 -5.38 7.97
C TYR A 110 -1.23 -4.11 7.28
N VAL A 111 -0.12 -3.54 7.74
CA VAL A 111 0.53 -2.39 7.12
C VAL A 111 1.56 -2.90 6.12
N SER A 112 1.18 -2.97 4.85
CA SER A 112 2.04 -3.54 3.80
C SER A 112 2.99 -2.53 3.16
N GLY A 113 2.83 -1.22 3.43
CA GLY A 113 3.69 -0.20 2.85
C GLY A 113 3.55 1.15 3.54
N LEU A 114 4.67 1.76 3.89
CA LEU A 114 4.77 3.13 4.39
C LEU A 114 5.99 3.79 3.75
N ALA A 115 5.77 4.80 2.92
CA ALA A 115 6.85 5.49 2.23
C ALA A 115 6.57 6.98 2.03
N VAL A 116 7.65 7.73 1.91
CA VAL A 116 7.67 9.15 1.53
C VAL A 116 8.69 9.30 0.41
N PHE A 117 8.31 10.02 -0.64
CA PHE A 117 9.24 10.35 -1.73
C PHE A 117 10.46 11.08 -1.19
N GLU A 118 11.62 10.75 -1.73
CA GLU A 118 12.92 11.21 -1.22
C GLU A 118 13.02 12.73 -0.99
N PRO A 119 12.54 13.60 -1.91
CA PRO A 119 12.60 15.06 -1.71
C PRO A 119 11.81 15.57 -0.49
N HIS A 120 10.86 14.78 0.03
CA HIS A 120 9.95 15.17 1.10
C HIS A 120 10.25 14.49 2.45
N ARG A 121 11.32 13.68 2.53
CA ARG A 121 11.77 13.03 3.77
C ARG A 121 12.31 14.04 4.80
N GLY A 122 12.40 13.63 6.06
CA GLY A 122 12.87 14.48 7.16
C GLY A 122 11.89 15.57 7.63
N ARG A 123 10.69 15.63 7.04
CA ARG A 123 9.67 16.66 7.32
C ARG A 123 8.56 16.21 8.28
N GLY A 124 8.70 15.05 8.91
CA GLY A 124 7.70 14.50 9.83
C GLY A 124 6.46 13.86 9.17
N ILE A 125 6.42 13.73 7.84
CA ILE A 125 5.27 13.19 7.08
C ILE A 125 4.89 11.77 7.54
N GLY A 126 5.87 10.89 7.74
CA GLY A 126 5.61 9.52 8.23
C GLY A 126 5.16 9.45 9.71
N ARG A 127 5.28 10.57 10.45
CA ARG A 127 4.86 10.68 11.86
C ARG A 127 3.47 11.30 11.99
N ALA A 128 3.03 12.04 10.98
CA ALA A 128 1.66 12.52 10.88
C ALA A 128 0.75 11.29 10.82
N ARG A 129 -0.27 11.26 11.69
CA ARG A 129 -1.06 10.06 12.02
C ARG A 129 -1.85 9.56 10.81
N ALA A 130 -1.19 8.86 9.89
CA ALA A 130 -1.82 7.97 8.93
C ALA A 130 -2.15 6.68 9.69
N CYS A 131 -3.15 6.73 10.57
CA CYS A 131 -3.81 5.53 11.05
C CYS A 131 -5.01 5.33 10.11
N PRO A 132 -4.94 4.41 9.14
CA PRO A 132 -6.10 4.06 8.35
C PRO A 132 -7.13 3.46 9.31
N ARG A 133 -8.14 4.24 9.68
CA ARG A 133 -9.36 3.63 10.22
C ARG A 133 -9.92 2.78 9.08
N ALA A 134 -9.98 1.46 9.28
CA ALA A 134 -10.68 0.58 8.37
C ALA A 134 -12.05 1.19 8.03
N ARG A 135 -12.42 1.20 6.74
CA ARG A 135 -13.76 1.60 6.32
C ARG A 135 -14.76 0.75 7.11
N SER A 136 -15.85 1.36 7.54
CA SER A 136 -16.79 0.95 8.60
C SER A 136 -17.56 -0.37 8.42
N THR A 137 -17.02 -1.37 7.73
CA THR A 137 -17.54 -2.74 7.72
C THR A 137 -16.95 -3.54 8.90
N TRP A 138 -17.11 -3.00 10.11
CA TRP A 138 -16.97 -3.73 11.37
C TRP A 138 -18.37 -3.93 11.94
N ARG A 139 -19.07 -4.95 11.43
CA ARG A 139 -20.04 -5.68 12.24
C ARG A 139 -19.45 -7.07 12.40
N ALA A 140 -19.03 -7.35 13.62
CA ALA A 140 -18.86 -8.71 14.10
C ALA A 140 -20.12 -9.50 13.74
N ALA A 141 -19.94 -10.59 13.00
CA ALA A 141 -20.82 -11.72 12.99
C ALA A 141 -20.04 -12.88 13.61
#